data_AF-A0A955IYP3-F1
#
_entry.id   AF-A0A955IYP3-F1
#
_cell.length_a   1.000
_cell.length_b   1.000
_cell.length_c   1.000
_cell.angle_alpha   90.00
_cell.angle_beta   90.00
_cell.angle_gamma   90.00
#
_symmetry.space_group_name_H-M   'P 1'
#
loop_
_entity.id
_entity.type
_entity.pdbx_description
1 polymer ?
#
loop_
_entity_poly.entity_id
_entity_poly.type
_entity_poly.pdbx_seq_one_letter_code
_entity_poly.pdbx_strand_id
1 'polypeptide(L)'
;MRRIGATPETLAAAGLTSNEAGNVVAYAHAFLQTNATALDAADQAVADARASYETLRRRARSGLASPQDLSQLTAARTALDAARTAQQAILDEARDDAYTDLTVTQKNVLQAVVNASANSCLGVAICAASHTETDWDTIRRAAGAIRSAAYNGEEPDAEALTIIDDAQGQAATVAAQANIDVRLVGIAAAVATALGNV
;
A
#
# COMPACT_ATOMS: atom_id res chain seq x y z
N MET A 1 8.55 3.50 -7.57
CA MET A 1 7.11 3.52 -7.94
C MET A 1 6.25 2.61 -7.06
N ARG A 2 6.25 1.28 -7.22
CA ARG A 2 5.38 0.39 -6.40
C ARG A 2 5.61 0.51 -4.89
N ARG A 3 6.87 0.66 -4.46
CA ARG A 3 7.25 0.78 -3.04
C ARG A 3 6.72 2.04 -2.35
N ILE A 4 6.50 3.10 -3.12
CA ILE A 4 5.92 4.36 -2.64
C ILE A 4 4.41 4.45 -2.93
N GLY A 5 3.80 3.36 -3.42
CA GLY A 5 2.38 3.29 -3.77
C GLY A 5 1.95 4.20 -4.93
N ALA A 6 2.90 4.66 -5.74
CA ALA A 6 2.65 5.45 -6.94
C ALA A 6 2.59 4.53 -8.17
N THR A 7 1.50 3.76 -8.32
CA THR A 7 1.22 3.01 -9.55
C THR A 7 0.40 3.88 -10.51
N PRO A 8 0.38 3.60 -11.83
CA PRO A 8 -0.45 4.37 -12.76
C PRO A 8 -1.91 4.47 -12.32
N GLU A 9 -2.47 3.41 -11.75
CA GLU A 9 -3.84 3.37 -11.23
C GLU A 9 -4.03 4.30 -10.03
N THR A 10 -3.07 4.36 -9.11
CA THR A 10 -3.18 5.20 -7.90
C THR A 10 -3.01 6.68 -8.26
N LEU A 11 -2.10 6.98 -9.19
CA LEU A 11 -1.92 8.32 -9.75
C LEU A 11 -3.16 8.77 -10.55
N ALA A 12 -3.76 7.84 -11.31
CA ALA A 12 -5.01 8.11 -12.02
C ALA A 12 -6.16 8.36 -11.04
N ALA A 13 -6.33 7.53 -10.01
CA ALA A 13 -7.36 7.70 -8.98
C ALA A 13 -7.29 9.06 -8.29
N ALA A 14 -6.07 9.52 -7.99
CA ALA A 14 -5.83 10.86 -7.43
C ALA A 14 -6.05 12.01 -8.41
N GLY A 15 -6.39 11.72 -9.68
CA GLY A 15 -6.73 12.72 -10.69
C GLY A 15 -5.52 13.46 -11.28
N LEU A 16 -4.33 12.86 -11.24
CA LEU A 16 -3.14 13.47 -11.83
C LEU A 16 -3.26 13.54 -13.35
N THR A 17 -2.58 14.51 -13.95
CA THR A 17 -2.33 14.59 -15.38
C THR A 17 -1.12 13.73 -15.75
N SER A 18 -0.97 13.44 -17.04
CA SER A 18 0.20 12.68 -17.54
C SER A 18 1.52 13.39 -17.22
N ASN A 19 1.54 14.73 -17.25
CA ASN A 19 2.72 15.52 -16.93
C ASN A 19 3.07 15.44 -15.44
N GLU A 20 2.08 15.62 -14.55
CA GLU A 20 2.30 15.46 -13.10
C GLU A 20 2.78 14.05 -12.76
N ALA A 21 2.20 13.01 -13.37
CA ALA A 21 2.65 11.64 -13.17
C ALA A 21 4.10 11.42 -13.63
N GLY A 22 4.52 12.04 -14.74
CA GLY A 22 5.91 12.03 -15.20
C GLY A 22 6.85 12.69 -14.18
N ASN A 23 6.46 13.84 -13.63
CA ASN A 23 7.23 14.55 -12.59
C ASN A 23 7.36 13.71 -11.31
N VAL A 24 6.28 13.06 -10.85
CA VAL A 24 6.31 12.17 -9.69
C VAL A 24 7.34 11.05 -9.89
N VAL A 25 7.40 10.45 -11.08
CA VAL A 25 8.41 9.42 -11.40
C VAL A 25 9.81 10.01 -11.38
N ALA A 26 10.01 11.17 -11.99
CA ALA A 26 11.32 11.82 -12.06
C ALA A 26 11.86 12.18 -10.66
N TYR A 27 11.02 12.77 -9.81
CA TYR A 27 11.40 13.10 -8.43
C TYR A 27 11.65 11.86 -7.58
N ALA A 28 10.76 10.85 -7.66
CA ALA A 28 10.98 9.58 -6.98
C ALA A 28 12.29 8.91 -7.43
N HIS A 29 12.61 8.99 -8.72
CA HIS A 29 13.85 8.44 -9.24
C HIS A 29 15.09 9.20 -8.73
N ALA A 30 15.08 10.54 -8.77
CA ALA A 30 16.16 11.36 -8.24
C ALA A 30 16.41 11.10 -6.74
N PHE A 31 15.34 10.94 -5.95
CA PHE A 31 15.44 10.55 -4.55
C PHE A 31 16.11 9.18 -4.40
N LEU A 32 15.67 8.18 -5.17
CA LEU A 32 16.22 6.83 -5.11
C LEU A 32 17.69 6.77 -5.54
N GLN A 33 18.11 7.56 -6.52
CA GLN A 33 19.53 7.65 -6.89
C GLN A 33 20.40 8.17 -5.75
N THR A 34 19.88 9.13 -4.97
CA THR A 34 20.60 9.73 -3.84
C THR A 34 20.59 8.84 -2.61
N ASN A 35 19.51 8.06 -2.42
CA ASN A 35 19.26 7.29 -1.19
C ASN A 35 19.33 5.76 -1.38
N ALA A 36 19.82 5.26 -2.51
CA ALA A 36 19.87 3.83 -2.83
C ALA A 36 20.51 3.00 -1.71
N THR A 37 21.70 3.41 -1.24
CA THR A 37 22.44 2.71 -0.17
C THR A 37 21.67 2.68 1.15
N ALA A 38 20.98 3.78 1.50
CA ALA A 38 20.20 3.87 2.74
C ALA A 38 18.96 2.95 2.67
N LEU A 39 18.30 2.92 1.51
CA LEU A 39 17.14 2.06 1.28
C LEU A 39 17.54 0.57 1.27
N ASP A 40 18.64 0.21 0.63
CA ASP A 40 19.17 -1.16 0.62
C ASP A 40 19.55 -1.62 2.04
N ALA A 41 20.18 -0.74 2.83
CA ALA A 41 20.51 -1.03 4.22
C ALA A 41 19.24 -1.24 5.09
N ALA A 42 18.21 -0.43 4.89
CA ALA A 42 16.94 -0.58 5.60
C ALA A 42 16.20 -1.88 5.19
N ASP A 43 16.23 -2.24 3.91
CA ASP A 43 15.66 -3.49 3.41
C ASP A 43 16.35 -4.71 3.99
N GLN A 44 17.68 -4.69 4.02
CA GLN A 44 18.48 -5.75 4.62
C GLN A 44 18.19 -5.88 6.13
N ALA A 45 18.08 -4.76 6.85
CA ALA A 45 17.74 -4.77 8.28
C ALA A 45 16.36 -5.40 8.55
N VAL A 46 15.36 -5.10 7.71
CA VAL A 46 14.03 -5.73 7.80
C VAL A 46 14.11 -7.23 7.50
N ALA A 47 14.86 -7.63 6.48
CA ALA A 47 15.03 -9.04 6.11
C ALA A 47 15.67 -9.85 7.25
N ASP A 48 16.76 -9.35 7.84
CA ASP A 48 17.49 -10.00 8.92
C ASP A 48 16.66 -10.09 10.20
N ALA A 49 16.00 -8.98 10.59
CA ALA A 49 15.13 -8.96 11.76
C ALA A 49 13.93 -9.91 11.59
N ARG A 50 13.37 -10.01 10.37
CA ARG A 50 12.27 -10.94 10.07
C ARG A 50 12.72 -12.39 10.14
N ALA A 51 13.88 -12.72 9.60
CA ALA A 51 14.42 -14.08 9.66
C ALA A 51 14.66 -14.54 11.11
N SER A 52 15.21 -13.66 11.95
CA SER A 52 15.39 -13.90 13.38
C SER A 52 14.05 -14.13 14.10
N TYR A 53 13.10 -13.21 13.92
CA TYR A 53 11.76 -13.32 14.51
C TYR A 53 11.04 -14.61 14.09
N GLU A 54 11.03 -14.94 12.80
CA GLU A 54 10.35 -16.14 12.30
C GLU A 54 11.00 -17.43 12.80
N THR A 55 12.32 -17.47 12.93
CA THR A 55 13.04 -18.63 13.48
C THR A 55 12.62 -18.90 14.92
N LEU A 56 12.62 -17.87 15.77
CA LEU A 56 12.20 -17.96 17.17
C LEU A 56 10.69 -18.27 17.29
N ARG A 57 9.86 -17.63 16.46
CA ARG A 57 8.41 -17.87 16.43
C ARG A 57 8.08 -19.32 16.09
N ARG A 58 8.79 -19.92 15.14
CA ARG A 58 8.61 -21.32 14.75
C ARG A 58 8.99 -22.27 15.89
N ARG A 59 10.12 -22.05 16.57
CA ARG A 59 10.54 -22.84 17.74
C ARG A 59 9.53 -22.75 18.88
N ALA A 60 9.03 -21.56 19.15
CA ALA A 60 8.00 -21.34 20.16
C ALA A 60 6.71 -22.10 19.82
N ARG A 61 6.25 -22.02 18.56
CA ARG A 61 5.06 -22.75 18.10
C ARG A 61 5.22 -24.27 18.09
N SER A 62 6.42 -24.78 17.87
CA SER A 62 6.70 -26.21 17.89
C SER A 62 6.93 -26.78 19.29
N GLY A 63 6.88 -25.95 20.35
CA GLY A 63 7.18 -26.37 21.72
C GLY A 63 8.65 -26.70 21.98
N LEU A 64 9.56 -26.35 21.06
CA LEU A 64 11.00 -26.60 21.19
C LEU A 64 11.76 -25.38 21.75
N ALA A 65 11.06 -24.30 22.06
CA ALA A 65 11.66 -23.09 22.62
C ALA A 65 12.08 -23.29 24.07
N SER A 66 13.32 -22.92 24.38
CA SER A 66 13.78 -22.72 25.74
C SER A 66 13.17 -21.44 26.34
N PRO A 67 13.18 -21.25 27.68
CA PRO A 67 12.81 -19.98 28.29
C PRO A 67 13.59 -18.78 27.75
N GLN A 68 14.85 -18.99 27.32
CA GLN A 68 15.69 -17.97 26.71
C GLN A 68 15.24 -17.64 25.27
N ASP A 69 14.80 -18.62 24.49
CA ASP A 69 14.23 -18.35 23.15
C ASP A 69 12.94 -17.51 23.25
N LEU A 70 12.12 -17.72 24.30
CA LEU A 70 10.88 -16.96 24.51
C LEU A 70 11.16 -15.50 24.89
N SER A 71 12.18 -15.21 25.71
CA SER A 71 12.58 -13.84 25.99
C SER A 71 13.19 -13.15 24.76
N GLN A 72 13.99 -13.89 23.98
CA GLN A 72 14.55 -13.42 22.71
C GLN A 72 13.49 -13.15 21.65
N LEU A 73 12.37 -13.90 21.64
CA LEU A 73 11.28 -13.70 20.68
C LEU A 73 10.66 -12.30 20.82
N THR A 74 10.47 -11.81 22.05
CA THR A 74 9.98 -10.45 22.30
C THR A 74 10.97 -9.40 21.79
N ALA A 75 12.27 -9.58 22.07
CA ALA A 75 13.31 -8.68 21.57
C ALA A 75 13.39 -8.68 20.03
N ALA A 76 13.29 -9.86 19.40
CA ALA A 76 13.29 -9.99 17.94
C ALA A 76 12.06 -9.34 17.30
N ARG A 77 10.89 -9.41 17.95
CA ARG A 77 9.69 -8.68 17.50
C ARG A 77 9.92 -7.17 17.54
N THR A 78 10.42 -6.64 18.65
CA THR A 78 10.74 -5.20 18.79
C THR A 78 11.76 -4.75 17.74
N ALA A 79 12.78 -5.57 17.46
CA ALA A 79 13.77 -5.27 16.43
C ALA A 79 13.16 -5.24 15.02
N LEU A 80 12.26 -6.19 14.71
CA LEU A 80 11.53 -6.21 13.43
C LEU A 80 10.62 -4.98 13.28
N ASP A 81 9.89 -4.60 14.33
CA ASP A 81 9.02 -3.42 14.30
C ASP A 81 9.86 -2.14 14.15
N ALA A 82 11.01 -2.02 14.83
CA ALA A 82 11.93 -0.90 14.66
C ALA A 82 12.53 -0.82 13.24
N ALA A 83 12.96 -1.95 12.67
CA ALA A 83 13.49 -2.00 11.31
C ALA A 83 12.43 -1.58 10.27
N ARG A 84 11.16 -2.01 10.46
CA ARG A 84 10.04 -1.60 9.61
C ARG A 84 9.75 -0.11 9.72
N THR A 85 9.77 0.46 10.92
CA THR A 85 9.60 1.91 11.11
C THR A 85 10.71 2.70 10.41
N ALA A 86 11.97 2.25 10.50
CA ALA A 86 13.08 2.89 9.81
C ALA A 86 12.95 2.81 8.28
N GLN A 87 12.60 1.64 7.74
CA GLN A 87 12.32 1.48 6.31
C GLN A 87 11.15 2.37 5.86
N GLN A 88 10.08 2.42 6.65
CA GLN A 88 8.91 3.23 6.38
C GLN A 88 9.24 4.72 6.33
N ALA A 89 10.08 5.21 7.25
CA ALA A 89 10.51 6.62 7.26
C ALA A 89 11.20 7.02 5.95
N ILE A 90 12.10 6.18 5.42
CA ILE A 90 12.76 6.45 4.12
C ILE A 90 11.73 6.44 2.97
N LEU A 91 10.74 5.55 3.02
CA LEU A 91 9.68 5.51 2.00
C LEU A 91 8.70 6.68 2.12
N ASP A 92 8.52 7.23 3.33
CA ASP A 92 7.73 8.43 3.57
C ASP A 92 8.46 9.66 3.02
N GLU A 93 9.77 9.81 3.29
CA GLU A 93 10.61 10.84 2.68
C GLU A 93 10.59 10.76 1.15
N ALA A 94 10.70 9.55 0.58
CA ALA A 94 10.60 9.34 -0.85
C ALA A 94 9.25 9.79 -1.42
N ARG A 95 8.16 9.62 -0.67
CA ARG A 95 6.81 10.08 -1.06
C ARG A 95 6.70 11.59 -0.98
N ASP A 96 7.21 12.20 0.08
CA ASP A 96 7.17 13.65 0.25
C ASP A 96 7.92 14.35 -0.88
N ASP A 97 9.12 13.88 -1.22
CA ASP A 97 9.89 14.40 -2.36
C ASP A 97 9.15 14.17 -3.67
N ALA A 98 8.66 12.95 -3.92
CA ALA A 98 7.95 12.60 -5.15
C ALA A 98 6.66 13.41 -5.34
N TYR A 99 6.00 13.79 -4.25
CA TYR A 99 4.73 14.50 -4.28
C TYR A 99 4.88 16.01 -4.13
N THR A 100 6.09 16.56 -4.10
CA THR A 100 6.36 17.99 -3.83
C THR A 100 5.39 18.93 -4.56
N ASP A 101 5.22 18.76 -5.87
CA ASP A 101 4.42 19.64 -6.74
C ASP A 101 2.91 19.34 -6.75
N LEU A 102 2.45 18.30 -6.05
CA LEU A 102 1.05 17.90 -6.03
C LEU A 102 0.23 18.80 -5.10
N THR A 103 -1.05 18.98 -5.46
CA THR A 103 -2.02 19.66 -4.61
C THR A 103 -2.29 18.86 -3.33
N VAL A 104 -2.72 19.54 -2.26
CA VAL A 104 -3.08 18.90 -0.99
C VAL A 104 -4.15 17.81 -1.18
N THR A 105 -5.13 18.04 -2.05
CA THR A 105 -6.16 17.05 -2.37
C THR A 105 -5.58 15.79 -3.01
N GLN A 106 -4.68 15.93 -4.00
CA GLN A 106 -4.01 14.80 -4.64
C GLN A 106 -3.15 14.02 -3.62
N LYS A 107 -2.40 14.73 -2.77
CA LYS A 107 -1.60 14.12 -1.69
C LYS A 107 -2.46 13.30 -0.74
N ASN A 108 -3.59 13.85 -0.30
CA ASN A 108 -4.51 13.17 0.61
C ASN A 108 -5.08 11.88 -0.01
N VAL A 109 -5.47 11.91 -1.28
CA VAL A 109 -5.97 10.72 -1.98
C VAL A 109 -4.87 9.67 -2.11
N LEU A 110 -3.66 10.06 -2.53
CA LEU A 110 -2.54 9.14 -2.63
C LEU A 110 -2.19 8.52 -1.27
N GLN A 111 -2.17 9.31 -0.21
CA GLN A 111 -1.90 8.81 1.14
C GLN A 111 -2.99 7.85 1.63
N ALA A 112 -4.27 8.17 1.38
CA ALA A 112 -5.39 7.28 1.69
C ALA A 112 -5.24 5.93 0.96
N VAL A 113 -4.92 5.97 -0.33
CA VAL A 113 -4.71 4.78 -1.15
C VAL A 113 -3.51 3.97 -0.68
N VAL A 114 -2.38 4.60 -0.34
CA VAL A 114 -1.19 3.91 0.20
C VAL A 114 -1.52 3.19 1.51
N ASN A 115 -2.21 3.87 2.43
CA ASN A 115 -2.58 3.30 3.72
C ASN A 115 -3.56 2.13 3.60
N ALA A 116 -4.53 2.23 2.69
CA ALA A 116 -5.55 1.21 2.49
C ALA A 116 -5.08 0.02 1.61
N SER A 117 -4.22 0.28 0.62
CA SER A 117 -3.73 -0.75 -0.33
C SER A 117 -2.74 -1.73 0.30
N ALA A 118 -2.03 -1.34 1.37
CA ALA A 118 -1.08 -2.21 2.07
C ALA A 118 -1.73 -3.49 2.63
N ASN A 119 -3.05 -3.47 2.87
CA ASN A 119 -3.76 -4.53 3.60
C ASN A 119 -5.08 -4.99 2.95
N SER A 120 -5.39 -4.55 1.72
CA SER A 120 -6.70 -4.82 1.13
C SER A 120 -6.64 -5.40 -0.27
N CYS A 121 -7.54 -6.35 -0.54
CA CYS A 121 -7.86 -6.86 -1.87
C CYS A 121 -8.89 -5.96 -2.58
N LEU A 122 -9.06 -4.73 -2.10
CA LEU A 122 -10.09 -3.81 -2.54
C LEU A 122 -9.56 -3.01 -3.74
N GLY A 123 -10.47 -2.55 -4.60
CA GLY A 123 -10.10 -1.70 -5.74
C GLY A 123 -9.48 -0.38 -5.28
N VAL A 124 -8.56 0.16 -6.09
CA VAL A 124 -7.88 1.45 -5.82
C VAL A 124 -8.89 2.58 -5.62
N ALA A 125 -10.01 2.57 -6.36
CA ALA A 125 -11.05 3.59 -6.23
C ALA A 125 -11.71 3.59 -4.84
N ILE A 126 -11.98 2.41 -4.25
CA ILE A 126 -12.51 2.31 -2.88
C ILE A 126 -11.49 2.85 -1.89
N CYS A 127 -10.21 2.51 -2.09
CA CYS A 127 -9.10 2.99 -1.27
C CYS A 127 -8.88 4.52 -1.29
N ALA A 128 -9.44 5.22 -2.27
CA ALA A 128 -9.37 6.69 -2.37
C ALA A 128 -10.34 7.40 -1.41
N ALA A 129 -11.39 6.73 -0.94
CA ALA A 129 -12.33 7.29 0.00
C ALA A 129 -11.79 7.24 1.45
N SER A 130 -12.21 8.21 2.26
CA SER A 130 -11.88 8.24 3.68
C SER A 130 -12.86 7.37 4.44
N HIS A 131 -12.32 6.36 5.13
CA HIS A 131 -13.06 5.43 5.96
C HIS A 131 -12.41 5.35 7.34
N THR A 132 -13.21 5.12 8.37
CA THR A 132 -12.68 4.80 9.70
C THR A 132 -12.08 3.38 9.69
N GLU A 133 -11.26 3.04 10.69
CA GLU A 133 -10.73 1.66 10.79
C GLU A 133 -11.85 0.62 10.93
N THR A 134 -12.94 0.98 11.62
CA THR A 134 -14.14 0.14 11.76
C THR A 134 -14.82 -0.11 10.42
N ASP A 135 -14.95 0.93 9.59
CA ASP A 135 -15.51 0.81 8.25
C ASP A 135 -14.60 -0.08 7.38
N TRP A 136 -13.28 0.12 7.48
CA TRP A 136 -12.31 -0.71 6.75
C TRP A 136 -12.35 -2.18 7.15
N ASP A 137 -12.53 -2.52 8.42
CA ASP A 137 -12.73 -3.92 8.84
C ASP A 137 -14.01 -4.50 8.22
N THR A 138 -15.10 -3.74 8.27
CA THR A 138 -16.41 -4.15 7.73
C THR A 138 -16.33 -4.42 6.22
N ILE A 139 -15.75 -3.49 5.45
CA ILE A 139 -15.57 -3.63 4.00
C ILE A 139 -14.66 -4.81 3.68
N ARG A 140 -13.55 -5.00 4.41
CA ARG A 140 -12.64 -6.13 4.20
C ARG A 140 -13.32 -7.47 4.48
N ARG A 141 -14.13 -7.56 5.53
CA ARG A 141 -14.88 -8.78 5.88
C ARG A 141 -15.93 -9.09 4.84
N ALA A 142 -16.70 -8.09 4.37
CA ALA A 142 -17.65 -8.25 3.29
C ALA A 142 -16.99 -8.73 1.99
N ALA A 143 -15.87 -8.12 1.58
CA ALA A 143 -15.09 -8.56 0.42
C ALA A 143 -14.51 -9.98 0.60
N GLY A 144 -14.13 -10.37 1.83
CA GLY A 144 -13.72 -11.72 2.15
C GLY A 144 -14.84 -12.75 2.01
N ALA A 145 -16.04 -12.42 2.49
CA ALA A 145 -17.23 -13.26 2.39
C ALA A 145 -17.63 -13.49 0.93
N ILE A 146 -17.71 -12.43 0.12
CA ILE A 146 -18.04 -12.51 -1.32
C ILE A 146 -17.05 -13.41 -2.06
N ARG A 147 -15.74 -13.27 -1.81
CA ARG A 147 -14.72 -14.12 -2.43
C ARG A 147 -14.84 -15.59 -2.01
N SER A 148 -15.18 -15.83 -0.74
CA SER A 148 -15.35 -17.19 -0.22
C SER A 148 -16.57 -17.88 -0.83
N ALA A 149 -17.69 -17.15 -0.94
CA ALA A 149 -18.90 -17.64 -1.61
C ALA A 149 -18.60 -17.98 -3.09
N ALA A 150 -17.93 -17.06 -3.81
CA ALA A 150 -17.54 -17.29 -5.20
C ALA A 150 -16.61 -18.52 -5.36
N TYR A 151 -15.67 -18.73 -4.44
CA TYR A 151 -14.78 -19.90 -4.45
C TYR A 151 -15.54 -21.21 -4.21
N ASN A 152 -16.54 -21.19 -3.33
CA ASN A 152 -17.37 -22.36 -3.01
C ASN A 152 -18.50 -22.60 -4.04
N GLY A 153 -18.72 -21.69 -5.00
CA GLY A 153 -19.85 -21.75 -5.92
C GLY A 153 -21.20 -21.43 -5.26
N GLU A 154 -21.17 -20.69 -4.15
CA GLU A 154 -22.34 -20.25 -3.40
C GLU A 154 -22.74 -18.82 -3.80
N GLU A 155 -24.01 -18.48 -3.60
CA GLU A 155 -24.47 -17.10 -3.78
C GLU A 155 -23.92 -16.20 -2.64
N PRO A 156 -23.34 -15.04 -2.95
CA PRO A 156 -22.86 -14.12 -1.93
C PRO A 156 -23.98 -13.62 -1.03
N ASP A 157 -23.65 -13.43 0.25
CA ASP A 157 -24.56 -12.83 1.21
C ASP A 157 -24.98 -11.40 0.80
N ALA A 158 -26.29 -11.10 0.92
CA ALA A 158 -26.87 -9.85 0.45
C ALA A 158 -26.42 -8.63 1.27
N GLU A 159 -26.16 -8.81 2.57
CA GLU A 159 -25.62 -7.74 3.42
C GLU A 159 -24.18 -7.41 3.02
N ALA A 160 -23.35 -8.44 2.78
CA ALA A 160 -22.00 -8.25 2.25
C ALA A 160 -21.98 -7.52 0.89
N LEU A 161 -22.92 -7.83 -0.02
CA LEU A 161 -23.05 -7.10 -1.29
C LEU A 161 -23.42 -5.63 -1.05
N THR A 162 -24.39 -5.36 -0.18
CA THR A 162 -24.81 -3.99 0.16
C THR A 162 -23.66 -3.15 0.70
N ILE A 163 -22.85 -3.71 1.60
CA ILE A 163 -21.67 -3.02 2.17
C ILE A 163 -20.66 -2.62 1.08
N ILE A 164 -20.42 -3.50 0.10
CA ILE A 164 -19.50 -3.20 -1.00
C ILE A 164 -20.10 -2.18 -1.95
N ASP A 165 -21.37 -2.30 -2.28
CA ASP A 165 -22.07 -1.35 -3.15
C ASP A 165 -22.11 0.05 -2.53
N ASP A 166 -22.36 0.16 -1.23
CA ASP A 166 -22.32 1.43 -0.49
C ASP A 166 -20.92 2.06 -0.52
N ALA A 167 -19.87 1.25 -0.33
CA ALA A 167 -18.49 1.72 -0.43
C ALA A 167 -18.15 2.19 -1.85
N GLN A 168 -18.63 1.48 -2.88
CA GLN A 168 -18.46 1.87 -4.29
C GLN A 168 -19.24 3.13 -4.65
N GLY A 169 -20.40 3.34 -4.04
CA GLY A 169 -21.28 4.48 -4.25
C GLY A 169 -20.79 5.79 -3.61
N GLN A 170 -19.76 5.74 -2.75
CA GLN A 170 -19.23 6.95 -2.13
C GLN A 170 -18.67 7.92 -3.19
N ALA A 171 -18.97 9.21 -3.05
CA ALA A 171 -18.60 10.23 -4.04
C ALA A 171 -17.09 10.26 -4.35
N ALA A 172 -16.24 10.04 -3.35
CA ALA A 172 -14.79 9.98 -3.53
C ALA A 172 -14.36 8.75 -4.36
N THR A 173 -14.99 7.60 -4.12
CA THR A 173 -14.75 6.36 -4.89
C THR A 173 -15.22 6.49 -6.32
N VAL A 174 -16.43 7.02 -6.55
CA VAL A 174 -16.96 7.28 -7.90
C VAL A 174 -16.06 8.24 -8.66
N ALA A 175 -15.61 9.33 -8.03
CA ALA A 175 -14.69 10.29 -8.66
C ALA A 175 -13.34 9.66 -9.01
N ALA A 176 -12.79 8.84 -8.10
CA ALA A 176 -11.54 8.12 -8.33
C ALA A 176 -11.67 7.12 -9.49
N GLN A 177 -12.78 6.37 -9.56
CA GLN A 177 -13.05 5.45 -10.65
C GLN A 177 -13.17 6.18 -11.99
N ALA A 178 -13.92 7.28 -12.05
CA ALA A 178 -14.03 8.10 -13.26
C ALA A 178 -12.67 8.64 -13.72
N ASN A 179 -11.80 9.04 -12.79
CA ASN A 179 -10.45 9.45 -13.14
C ASN A 179 -9.60 8.28 -13.67
N ILE A 180 -9.69 7.10 -13.07
CA ILE A 180 -9.02 5.88 -13.57
C ILE A 180 -9.44 5.61 -15.01
N ASP A 181 -10.74 5.57 -15.28
CA ASP A 181 -11.28 5.23 -16.61
C ASP A 181 -10.80 6.21 -17.69
N VAL A 182 -10.69 7.50 -17.36
CA VAL A 182 -10.31 8.55 -18.31
C VAL A 182 -8.79 8.68 -18.47
N ARG A 183 -8.02 8.52 -17.38
CA ARG A 183 -6.62 8.98 -17.33
C ARG A 183 -5.59 7.86 -17.31
N LEU A 184 -5.98 6.63 -16.99
CA LEU A 184 -5.04 5.52 -16.76
C LEU A 184 -4.10 5.29 -17.96
N VAL A 185 -4.63 5.28 -19.19
CA VAL A 185 -3.83 5.01 -20.39
C VAL A 185 -2.74 6.08 -20.60
N GLY A 186 -3.09 7.36 -20.47
CA GLY A 186 -2.13 8.45 -20.62
C GLY A 186 -1.06 8.46 -19.52
N ILE A 187 -1.48 8.22 -18.27
CA ILE A 187 -0.58 8.13 -17.13
C ILE A 187 0.36 6.92 -17.26
N ALA A 188 -0.14 5.75 -17.66
CA ALA A 188 0.67 4.56 -17.86
C ALA A 188 1.75 4.80 -18.94
N ALA A 189 1.40 5.47 -20.04
CA ALA A 189 2.35 5.83 -21.09
C ALA A 189 3.41 6.85 -20.60
N ALA A 190 3.00 7.87 -19.83
CA ALA A 190 3.90 8.85 -19.26
C ALA A 190 4.87 8.23 -18.24
N VAL A 191 4.37 7.36 -17.36
CA VAL A 191 5.18 6.61 -16.40
C VAL A 191 6.17 5.69 -17.13
N ALA A 192 5.72 4.97 -18.16
CA ALA A 192 6.60 4.12 -18.96
C ALA A 192 7.71 4.92 -19.67
N THR A 193 7.38 6.09 -20.21
CA THR A 193 8.34 7.00 -20.85
C THR A 193 9.35 7.53 -19.83
N ALA A 194 8.88 7.99 -18.68
CA ALA A 194 9.73 8.49 -17.62
C ALA A 194 10.69 7.41 -17.09
N LEU A 195 10.25 6.16 -16.99
CA LEU A 195 11.10 5.04 -16.60
C LEU A 195 12.08 4.58 -17.71
N GLY A 196 11.74 4.78 -18.98
CA GLY A 196 12.62 4.43 -20.11
C GLY A 196 13.69 5.48 -20.41
N ASN A 197 13.49 6.72 -19.94
CA ASN A 197 14.45 7.83 -20.05
C ASN A 197 15.38 7.96 -18.83
N VAL A 198 15.32 6.98 -17.94
CA VAL A 198 16.03 6.88 -16.66
C VAL A 198 17.05 5.76 -16.74
#